data_AF-A0A0C2JNG1-F1
#
_entry.id   AF-A0A0C2JNG1-F1
#
_cell.length_a   1.000
_cell.length_b   1.000
_cell.length_c   1.000
_cell.angle_alpha   90.00
_cell.angle_beta   90.00
_cell.angle_gamma   90.00
#
_symmetry.space_group_name_H-M   'P 1'
#
loop_
_entity.id
_entity.type
_entity.pdbx_description
1 polymer ?
#
loop_
_entity_poly.entity_id
_entity_poly.type
_entity_poly.pdbx_seq_one_letter_code
_entity_poly.pdbx_strand_id
1 'polypeptide(L)'
;MAELIGLSLDHPDVKSHMRFVYINTSEISSEISDKEETLTSQLTREEIQTTITILEDRLSVYHADIIRIREDNRQIRTHLKEIDDDIKKYDKLIKEIEEKISVGISDNSKIKLQVILDKYKEYFDSQLVHRQKVVKSINDNVREIKATQAKITEINEELPKLKEALEKTETF
;
A
#
# COMPACT_ATOMS: atom_id res chain seq x y z
N MET A 1 22.35 81.13 7.65
CA MET A 1 23.15 79.95 7.26
C MET A 1 23.38 79.16 8.51
N ALA A 2 22.67 78.05 8.69
CA ALA A 2 22.82 77.21 9.88
C ALA A 2 24.13 76.42 9.73
N GLU A 3 25.07 76.65 10.64
CA GLU A 3 26.24 75.81 10.83
C GLU A 3 25.74 74.40 11.17
N LEU A 4 25.99 73.45 10.27
CA LEU A 4 26.07 72.05 10.67
C LEU A 4 27.23 71.99 11.67
N ILE A 5 26.91 71.92 12.96
CA ILE A 5 27.87 71.53 13.98
C ILE A 5 28.19 70.06 13.68
N GLY A 6 29.24 69.87 12.87
CA GLY A 6 29.84 68.58 12.61
C GLY A 6 30.48 68.11 13.90
N LEU A 7 29.71 67.42 14.75
CA LEU A 7 30.29 66.61 15.80
C LEU A 7 31.24 65.62 15.11
N SER A 8 32.53 65.73 15.44
CA SER A 8 33.54 64.76 15.03
C SER A 8 33.07 63.35 15.39
N LEU A 9 33.35 62.36 14.54
CA LEU A 9 33.15 60.94 14.87
C LEU A 9 33.89 60.52 16.15
N ASP A 10 34.92 61.29 16.55
CA ASP A 10 35.67 61.12 17.81
C ASP A 10 35.04 61.84 19.01
N HIS A 11 33.94 62.58 18.84
CA HIS A 11 33.24 63.19 19.96
C HIS A 11 32.71 62.08 20.89
N PRO A 12 32.98 62.13 22.20
CA PRO A 12 32.68 61.04 23.12
C PRO A 12 31.21 60.61 23.10
N ASP A 13 30.28 61.55 22.91
CA ASP A 13 28.84 61.25 22.80
C ASP A 13 28.49 60.54 21.48
N VAL A 14 29.10 60.93 20.35
CA VAL A 14 28.89 60.28 19.05
C VAL A 14 29.51 58.88 19.05
N LYS A 15 30.69 58.72 19.64
CA LYS A 15 31.37 57.43 19.80
C LYS A 15 30.58 56.49 20.73
N SER A 16 30.00 57.02 21.80
CA SER A 16 29.15 56.27 22.73
C SER A 16 27.84 55.87 22.06
N HIS A 17 27.22 56.77 21.30
CA HIS A 17 26.02 56.48 20.53
C HIS A 17 26.28 55.44 19.42
N MET A 18 27.36 55.57 18.65
CA MET A 18 27.74 54.58 17.64
C MET A 18 28.02 53.21 18.26
N ARG A 19 28.68 53.17 19.43
CA ARG A 19 28.93 51.92 20.15
C ARG A 19 27.63 51.27 20.63
N PHE A 20 26.68 52.07 21.12
CA PHE A 20 25.34 51.61 21.51
C PHE A 20 24.55 51.08 20.31
N VAL A 21 24.54 51.81 19.19
CA VAL A 21 23.89 51.38 17.94
C VAL A 21 24.49 50.07 17.44
N TYR A 22 25.82 49.95 17.41
CA TYR A 22 26.52 48.73 17.00
C TYR A 22 26.13 47.52 17.84
N ILE A 23 26.14 47.67 19.18
CA ILE A 23 25.75 46.60 20.11
C ILE A 23 24.31 46.17 19.84
N ASN A 24 23.37 47.12 19.80
CA ASN A 24 21.95 46.80 19.57
C ASN A 24 21.73 46.14 18.19
N THR A 25 22.40 46.59 17.13
CA THR A 25 22.30 45.95 15.81
C THR A 25 22.86 44.53 15.80
N SER A 26 23.92 44.28 16.59
CA SER A 26 24.51 42.94 16.73
C SER A 26 23.60 42.01 17.51
N GLU A 27 22.96 42.49 18.58
CA GLU A 27 21.99 41.74 19.38
C GLU A 27 20.76 41.38 18.55
N ILE A 28 20.20 42.35 17.81
CA ILE A 28 19.07 42.11 16.90
C ILE A 28 19.45 41.10 15.80
N SER A 29 20.67 41.19 15.24
CA SER A 29 21.11 40.24 14.21
C SER A 29 21.24 38.82 14.77
N SER A 30 21.74 38.67 16.00
CA SER A 30 21.75 37.37 16.68
C SER A 30 20.34 36.83 16.90
N GLU A 31 19.43 37.67 17.40
CA GLU A 31 18.04 37.27 17.65
C GLU A 31 17.30 36.87 16.37
N ILE A 32 17.55 37.57 15.26
CA ILE A 32 17.01 37.21 13.94
C ILE A 32 17.57 35.84 13.51
N SER A 33 18.88 35.64 13.60
CA SER A 33 19.51 34.37 13.25
C SER A 33 18.94 33.20 14.06
N ASP A 34 18.80 33.37 15.38
CA ASP A 34 18.25 32.34 16.27
C ASP A 34 16.78 32.01 15.92
N LYS A 35 15.98 33.04 15.58
CA LYS A 35 14.58 32.87 15.16
C LYS A 35 14.44 32.19 13.80
N GLU A 36 15.29 32.54 12.83
CA GLU A 36 15.32 31.91 11.50
C GLU A 36 15.70 30.42 11.60
N GLU A 37 16.68 30.08 12.44
CA GLU A 37 17.06 28.70 12.73
C GLU A 37 15.91 27.93 13.38
N THR A 38 15.28 28.52 14.42
CA THR A 38 14.13 27.92 15.11
C THR A 38 12.97 27.63 14.15
N LEU A 39 12.61 28.60 13.29
CA LEU A 39 11.51 28.47 12.34
C LEU A 39 11.78 27.38 11.29
N THR A 40 13.02 27.28 10.81
CA THR A 40 13.44 26.27 9.83
C THR A 40 13.35 24.86 10.43
N SER A 41 13.79 24.68 11.68
CA SER A 41 13.68 23.41 12.40
C SER A 41 12.23 23.00 12.66
N GLN A 42 11.36 23.95 13.01
CA GLN A 42 9.92 23.70 13.21
C GLN A 42 9.23 23.24 11.92
N LEU A 43 9.48 23.92 10.79
CA LEU A 43 8.92 23.53 9.49
C LEU A 43 9.37 22.12 9.09
N THR A 44 10.65 21.81 9.26
CA THR A 44 11.21 20.48 8.96
C THR A 44 10.57 19.40 9.84
N ARG A 45 10.35 19.69 11.12
CA ARG A 45 9.69 18.78 12.06
C ARG A 45 8.25 18.46 11.65
N GLU A 46 7.48 19.48 11.28
CA GLU A 46 6.09 19.31 10.82
C GLU A 46 6.00 18.47 9.53
N GLU A 47 6.94 18.65 8.60
CA GLU A 47 7.03 17.86 7.36
C GLU A 47 7.33 16.38 7.64
N ILE A 48 8.29 16.10 8.53
CA ILE A 48 8.63 14.72 8.93
C ILE A 48 7.44 14.08 9.64
N GLN A 49 6.81 14.78 10.58
CA GLN A 49 5.65 14.27 11.33
C GLN A 49 4.49 13.95 10.39
N THR A 50 4.21 14.84 9.43
CA THR A 50 3.17 14.62 8.42
C THR A 50 3.47 13.38 7.58
N THR A 51 4.72 13.20 7.18
CA THR A 51 5.16 12.03 6.41
C THR A 51 4.98 10.74 7.20
N ILE A 52 5.34 10.72 8.49
CA ILE A 52 5.14 9.57 9.38
C ILE A 52 3.66 9.21 9.45
N THR A 53 2.77 10.17 9.69
CA THR A 53 1.32 9.92 9.77
C THR A 53 0.78 9.33 8.47
N ILE A 54 1.18 9.87 7.31
CA ILE A 54 0.77 9.34 6.00
C ILE A 54 1.24 7.88 5.81
N LEU A 55 2.47 7.56 6.22
CA LEU A 55 3.01 6.21 6.10
C LEU A 55 2.32 5.22 7.07
N GLU A 56 2.00 5.65 8.28
CA GLU A 56 1.24 4.84 9.26
C GLU A 56 -0.19 4.57 8.75
N ASP A 57 -0.87 5.56 8.17
CA ASP A 57 -2.18 5.39 7.54
C ASP A 57 -2.10 4.40 6.36
N ARG A 58 -1.07 4.53 5.50
CA ARG A 58 -0.85 3.60 4.39
C ARG A 58 -0.61 2.17 4.86
N LEU A 59 0.16 1.98 5.93
CA LEU A 59 0.36 0.66 6.55
C LEU A 59 -0.97 0.06 7.00
N SER A 60 -1.81 0.85 7.68
CA SER A 60 -3.13 0.41 8.12
C SER A 60 -3.99 -0.07 6.95
N VAL A 61 -4.03 0.71 5.86
CA VAL A 61 -4.77 0.36 4.64
C VAL A 61 -4.22 -0.93 4.00
N TYR A 62 -2.90 -1.05 3.85
CA TYR A 62 -2.30 -2.25 3.26
C TYR A 62 -2.54 -3.52 4.09
N HIS A 63 -2.55 -3.41 5.42
CA HIS A 63 -2.93 -4.53 6.28
C HIS A 63 -4.40 -4.92 6.08
N ALA A 64 -5.30 -3.94 6.01
CA ALA A 64 -6.72 -4.18 5.76
C ALA A 64 -6.96 -4.85 4.39
N ASP A 65 -6.28 -4.39 3.34
CA ASP A 65 -6.36 -4.99 2.00
C ASP A 65 -5.89 -6.44 1.99
N ILE A 66 -4.77 -6.76 2.65
CA ILE A 66 -4.30 -8.15 2.77
C ILE A 66 -5.34 -9.02 3.49
N ILE A 67 -5.96 -8.52 4.55
CA ILE A 67 -7.01 -9.25 5.28
C ILE A 67 -8.21 -9.51 4.36
N ARG A 68 -8.68 -8.49 3.64
CA ARG A 68 -9.80 -8.60 2.69
C ARG A 68 -9.51 -9.66 1.62
N ILE A 69 -8.36 -9.56 0.94
CA ILE A 69 -7.99 -10.49 -0.14
C ILE A 69 -7.85 -11.92 0.38
N ARG A 70 -7.38 -12.10 1.63
CA ARG A 70 -7.32 -13.43 2.26
C ARG A 70 -8.71 -14.00 2.52
N GLU A 71 -9.67 -13.19 2.96
CA GLU A 71 -11.05 -13.65 3.15
C GLU A 71 -11.73 -13.96 1.82
N ASP A 72 -11.52 -13.13 0.79
CA ASP A 72 -12.01 -13.41 -0.57
C ASP A 72 -11.46 -14.75 -1.07
N ASN A 73 -10.15 -14.99 -0.91
CA ASN A 73 -9.54 -16.28 -1.24
C ASN A 73 -10.12 -17.45 -0.44
N ARG A 74 -10.52 -17.24 0.82
CA ARG A 74 -11.16 -18.27 1.65
C ARG A 74 -12.51 -18.66 1.06
N GLN A 75 -13.33 -17.68 0.67
CA GLN A 75 -14.63 -17.91 0.05
C GLN A 75 -14.48 -18.59 -1.31
N ILE A 76 -13.54 -18.12 -2.14
CA ILE A 76 -13.25 -18.72 -3.44
C ILE A 76 -12.83 -20.20 -3.31
N ARG A 77 -12.06 -20.57 -2.28
CA ARG A 77 -11.68 -21.98 -2.04
C ARG A 77 -12.87 -22.87 -1.70
N THR A 78 -13.89 -22.34 -1.04
CA THR A 78 -15.14 -23.07 -0.80
C THR A 78 -15.83 -23.40 -2.11
N HIS A 79 -15.96 -22.41 -3.01
CA HIS A 79 -16.53 -22.62 -4.35
C HIS A 79 -15.68 -23.57 -5.20
N LEU A 80 -14.35 -23.51 -5.08
CA LEU A 80 -13.46 -24.44 -5.78
C LEU A 80 -13.73 -25.90 -5.40
N LYS A 81 -14.04 -26.16 -4.12
CA LYS A 81 -14.39 -27.50 -3.65
C LYS A 81 -15.71 -27.98 -4.27
N GLU A 82 -16.71 -27.12 -4.35
CA GLU A 82 -18.00 -27.43 -4.99
C GLU A 82 -17.80 -27.82 -6.46
N ILE A 83 -16.96 -27.06 -7.18
CA ILE A 83 -16.60 -27.34 -8.57
C ILE A 83 -15.85 -28.68 -8.69
N ASP A 84 -14.89 -28.96 -7.81
CA ASP A 84 -14.14 -30.22 -7.80
C ASP A 84 -15.05 -31.44 -7.55
N ASP A 85 -16.07 -31.30 -6.71
CA ASP A 85 -17.05 -32.35 -6.44
C ASP A 85 -17.99 -32.57 -7.64
N ASP A 86 -18.41 -31.50 -8.32
CA ASP A 86 -19.18 -31.59 -9.57
C ASP A 86 -18.38 -32.27 -10.70
N ILE A 87 -17.10 -31.93 -10.86
CA ILE A 87 -16.19 -32.58 -11.82
C ILE A 87 -16.15 -34.09 -11.57
N LYS A 88 -15.94 -34.52 -10.32
CA LYS A 88 -15.93 -35.96 -9.97
C LYS A 88 -17.26 -36.64 -10.26
N LYS A 89 -18.37 -35.96 -9.97
CA LYS A 89 -19.72 -36.48 -10.23
C LYS A 89 -19.95 -36.70 -11.71
N TYR A 90 -19.62 -35.72 -12.56
CA TYR A 90 -19.79 -35.85 -14.00
C TYR A 90 -18.83 -36.88 -14.61
N ASP A 91 -17.57 -36.94 -14.17
CA ASP A 91 -16.62 -37.99 -14.60
C ASP A 91 -17.17 -39.40 -14.34
N LYS A 92 -17.73 -39.62 -13.15
CA LYS A 92 -18.37 -40.91 -12.82
C LYS A 92 -19.57 -41.21 -13.72
N LEU A 93 -20.46 -40.24 -13.92
CA LEU A 93 -21.64 -40.41 -14.76
C LEU A 93 -21.28 -40.69 -16.23
N ILE A 94 -20.23 -40.03 -16.74
CA ILE A 94 -19.68 -40.27 -18.07
C ILE A 94 -19.23 -41.72 -18.20
N LYS A 95 -18.40 -42.22 -17.26
CA LYS A 95 -17.90 -43.60 -17.26
C LYS A 95 -19.03 -44.63 -17.20
N GLU A 96 -20.01 -44.43 -16.33
CA GLU A 96 -21.16 -45.33 -16.22
C GLU A 96 -21.98 -45.40 -17.52
N ILE A 97 -22.11 -44.30 -18.24
CA ILE A 97 -22.83 -44.28 -19.53
C ILE A 97 -21.98 -44.91 -20.64
N GLU A 98 -20.68 -44.64 -20.68
CA GLU A 98 -19.75 -45.26 -21.63
C GLU A 98 -19.73 -46.79 -21.48
N GLU A 99 -19.75 -47.29 -20.24
CA GLU A 99 -19.90 -48.72 -19.95
C GLU A 99 -21.25 -49.28 -20.43
N LYS A 100 -22.37 -48.59 -20.16
CA LYS A 100 -23.69 -49.04 -20.63
C LYS A 100 -23.78 -49.10 -22.16
N ILE A 101 -23.16 -48.15 -22.85
CA ILE A 101 -23.09 -48.12 -24.32
C ILE A 101 -22.25 -49.28 -24.86
N SER A 102 -21.17 -49.67 -24.17
CA SER A 102 -20.29 -50.75 -24.61
C SER A 102 -20.90 -52.15 -24.47
N VAL A 103 -21.83 -52.34 -23.53
CA VAL A 103 -22.45 -53.66 -23.20
C VAL A 103 -23.55 -54.10 -24.19
N GLY A 104 -23.64 -53.51 -25.38
CA GLY A 104 -24.52 -54.06 -26.45
C GLY A 104 -26.01 -53.83 -26.23
N ILE A 105 -26.37 -52.63 -25.77
CA ILE A 105 -27.77 -52.14 -25.71
C ILE A 105 -28.35 -51.87 -27.11
N SER A 106 -29.69 -51.89 -27.21
CA SER A 106 -30.40 -51.63 -28.48
C SER A 106 -30.11 -50.23 -29.05
N ASP A 107 -30.14 -50.09 -30.38
CA ASP A 107 -29.74 -48.87 -31.08
C ASP A 107 -30.50 -47.61 -30.60
N ASN A 108 -31.81 -47.71 -30.35
CA ASN A 108 -32.59 -46.58 -29.86
C ASN A 108 -32.18 -46.16 -28.43
N SER A 109 -31.87 -47.13 -27.56
CA SER A 109 -31.37 -46.84 -26.21
C SER A 109 -29.94 -46.27 -26.26
N LYS A 110 -29.11 -46.75 -27.19
CA LYS A 110 -27.76 -46.24 -27.43
C LYS A 110 -27.77 -44.77 -27.85
N ILE A 111 -28.64 -44.37 -28.79
CA ILE A 111 -28.77 -42.97 -29.22
C ILE A 111 -29.16 -42.06 -28.05
N LYS A 112 -30.15 -42.47 -27.23
CA LYS A 112 -30.57 -41.69 -26.06
C LYS A 112 -29.43 -41.53 -25.04
N LEU A 113 -28.68 -42.60 -24.78
CA LEU A 113 -27.53 -42.53 -23.88
C LEU A 113 -26.40 -41.66 -24.45
N GLN A 114 -26.17 -41.69 -25.76
CA GLN A 114 -25.18 -40.82 -26.40
C GLN A 114 -25.52 -39.34 -26.20
N VAL A 115 -26.79 -38.95 -26.37
CA VAL A 115 -27.23 -37.56 -26.12
C VAL A 115 -27.01 -37.14 -24.66
N ILE A 116 -27.21 -38.05 -23.71
CA ILE A 116 -26.93 -37.76 -22.28
C ILE A 116 -25.43 -37.67 -22.02
N LEU A 117 -24.65 -38.57 -22.61
CA LEU A 117 -23.19 -38.58 -22.52
C LEU A 117 -22.60 -37.27 -23.02
N ASP A 118 -23.03 -36.79 -24.18
CA ASP A 118 -22.57 -35.54 -24.78
C ASP A 118 -22.87 -34.35 -23.85
N LYS A 119 -24.07 -34.30 -23.25
CA LYS A 119 -24.42 -33.28 -22.26
C LYS A 119 -23.54 -33.32 -21.00
N TYR A 120 -23.25 -34.51 -20.48
CA TYR A 120 -22.39 -34.64 -19.30
C TYR A 120 -20.94 -34.28 -19.60
N LYS A 121 -20.44 -34.58 -20.81
CA LYS A 121 -19.12 -34.11 -21.27
C LYS A 121 -19.08 -32.60 -21.37
N GLU A 122 -20.11 -31.97 -21.95
CA GLU A 122 -20.22 -30.51 -22.02
C GLU A 122 -20.23 -29.87 -20.61
N TYR A 123 -21.01 -30.41 -19.66
CA TYR A 123 -20.99 -29.92 -18.29
C TYR A 123 -19.63 -30.12 -17.61
N PHE A 124 -19.00 -31.27 -17.80
CA PHE A 124 -17.67 -31.55 -17.27
C PHE A 124 -16.63 -30.54 -17.77
N ASP A 125 -16.61 -30.29 -19.09
CA ASP A 125 -15.69 -29.32 -19.70
C ASP A 125 -15.98 -27.90 -19.21
N SER A 126 -17.24 -27.51 -19.08
CA SER A 126 -17.64 -26.22 -18.50
C SER A 126 -17.13 -26.07 -17.06
N GLN A 127 -17.22 -27.12 -16.24
CA GLN A 127 -16.71 -27.09 -14.86
C GLN A 127 -15.19 -26.99 -14.83
N LEU A 128 -14.47 -27.67 -15.73
CA LEU A 128 -13.02 -27.52 -15.86
C LEU A 128 -12.61 -26.08 -16.21
N VAL A 129 -13.32 -25.44 -17.14
CA VAL A 129 -13.09 -24.04 -17.50
C VAL A 129 -13.39 -23.11 -16.32
N HIS A 130 -14.49 -23.34 -15.60
CA HIS A 130 -14.83 -22.57 -14.41
C HIS A 130 -13.73 -22.69 -13.34
N ARG A 131 -13.30 -23.92 -13.06
CA ARG A 131 -12.20 -24.22 -12.13
C ARG A 131 -10.93 -23.46 -12.49
N GLN A 132 -10.55 -23.44 -13.77
CA GLN A 132 -9.36 -22.71 -14.25
C GLN A 132 -9.46 -21.21 -13.99
N LYS A 133 -10.63 -20.59 -14.25
CA LYS A 133 -10.86 -19.16 -13.97
C LYS A 133 -10.73 -18.84 -12.49
N VAL A 134 -11.31 -19.69 -11.64
CA VAL A 134 -11.22 -19.55 -10.18
C VAL A 134 -9.78 -19.65 -9.69
N VAL A 135 -9.03 -20.67 -10.15
CA VAL A 135 -7.62 -20.83 -9.81
C VAL A 135 -6.78 -19.64 -10.25
N LYS A 136 -7.07 -19.06 -11.43
CA LYS A 136 -6.42 -17.85 -11.90
C LYS A 136 -6.66 -16.67 -10.96
N SER A 137 -7.90 -16.44 -10.53
CA SER A 137 -8.24 -15.37 -9.58
C SER A 137 -7.49 -15.53 -8.25
N ILE A 138 -7.39 -16.74 -7.70
CA ILE A 138 -6.59 -17.01 -6.49
C ILE A 138 -5.12 -16.64 -6.72
N ASN A 139 -4.55 -17.02 -7.87
CA ASN A 139 -3.16 -16.72 -8.19
C ASN A 139 -2.90 -15.21 -8.34
N ASP A 140 -3.84 -14.48 -8.93
CA ASP A 140 -3.75 -13.03 -9.07
C ASP A 140 -3.82 -12.37 -7.67
N ASN A 141 -4.74 -12.80 -6.81
CA ASN A 141 -4.83 -12.36 -5.42
C ASN A 141 -3.53 -12.64 -4.62
N VAL A 142 -2.89 -13.79 -4.84
CA VAL A 142 -1.59 -14.13 -4.22
C VAL A 142 -0.49 -13.18 -4.68
N ARG A 143 -0.49 -12.78 -5.96
CA ARG A 143 0.47 -11.79 -6.48
C ARG A 143 0.23 -10.41 -5.87
N GLU A 144 -1.02 -10.00 -5.75
CA GLU A 144 -1.39 -8.72 -5.13
C GLU A 144 -0.95 -8.67 -3.65
N ILE A 145 -1.22 -9.72 -2.88
CA ILE A 145 -0.74 -9.82 -1.49
C ILE A 145 0.78 -9.67 -1.41
N LYS A 146 1.54 -10.35 -2.28
CA LYS A 146 3.00 -10.25 -2.30
C LYS A 146 3.49 -8.84 -2.61
N ALA A 147 2.87 -8.16 -3.58
CA ALA A 147 3.21 -6.79 -3.92
C ALA A 147 2.90 -5.83 -2.76
N THR A 148 1.75 -5.99 -2.11
CA THR A 148 1.38 -5.20 -0.93
C THR A 148 2.30 -5.45 0.25
N GLN A 149 2.73 -6.70 0.46
CA GLN A 149 3.72 -7.05 1.49
C GLN A 149 5.08 -6.37 1.23
N ALA A 150 5.53 -6.30 -0.02
CA ALA A 150 6.77 -5.58 -0.35
C ALA A 150 6.68 -4.09 0.02
N LYS A 151 5.56 -3.44 -0.28
CA LYS A 151 5.31 -2.04 0.12
C LYS A 151 5.31 -1.85 1.64
N ILE A 152 4.72 -2.79 2.39
CA ILE A 152 4.75 -2.78 3.85
C ILE A 152 6.19 -2.88 4.36
N THR A 153 7.01 -3.75 3.76
CA THR A 153 8.43 -3.88 4.11
C THR A 153 9.19 -2.57 3.87
N GLU A 154 9.03 -1.94 2.70
CA GLU A 154 9.64 -0.65 2.38
C GLU A 154 9.28 0.42 3.42
N ILE A 155 7.99 0.54 3.77
CA ILE A 155 7.54 1.50 4.78
C ILE A 155 8.15 1.17 6.15
N ASN A 156 8.18 -0.10 6.56
CA ASN A 156 8.75 -0.50 7.85
C ASN A 156 10.27 -0.26 7.95
N GLU A 157 10.98 -0.18 6.82
CA GLU A 157 12.39 0.21 6.78
C GLU A 157 12.60 1.74 6.82
N GLU A 158 11.64 2.51 6.32
CA GLU A 158 11.69 3.97 6.27
C GLU A 158 11.19 4.64 7.56
N LEU A 159 10.09 4.13 8.13
CA LEU A 159 9.43 4.70 9.30
C LEU A 159 10.38 4.93 10.50
N PRO A 160 11.26 3.98 10.86
CA PRO A 160 12.20 4.17 11.97
C PRO A 160 13.19 5.31 11.71
N LYS A 161 13.65 5.49 10.45
CA LYS A 161 14.59 6.54 10.08
C LYS A 161 13.95 7.92 10.20
N LEU A 162 12.68 8.03 9.80
CA LEU A 162 11.91 9.28 9.97
C LEU A 162 11.64 9.57 11.44
N LYS A 163 11.34 8.56 12.26
CA LYS A 163 11.17 8.73 13.72
C LYS A 163 12.46 9.18 14.39
N GLU A 164 13.61 8.59 14.03
CA GLU A 164 14.92 9.03 14.52
C GLU A 164 15.25 10.47 14.08
N ALA A 165 14.93 10.83 12.83
CA ALA A 165 15.11 12.19 12.32
C ALA A 165 14.23 13.20 13.09
N LEU A 166 12.98 12.82 13.41
CA LEU A 166 12.07 13.64 14.21
C LEU A 166 12.63 13.87 15.62
N GLU A 167 13.11 12.82 16.30
CA GLU A 167 13.73 12.96 17.63
C GLU A 167 14.92 13.90 17.62
N LYS A 168 15.76 13.87 16.57
CA LYS A 168 16.89 14.80 16.41
C LYS A 168 16.45 16.26 16.25
N THR A 169 15.27 16.51 15.68
CA THR A 169 14.71 17.87 15.60
C THR A 169 14.19 18.39 16.95
N GLU A 170 14.05 17.53 17.98
CA GLU A 170 13.68 17.94 19.35
C GLU A 170 14.88 18.35 20.21
N THR A 171 16.11 18.03 19.77
CA THR A 171 17.36 18.30 20.52
C THR A 171 18.06 19.62 20.17
N PHE A 172 17.49 20.44 19.28
CA PHE A 172 17.98 21.78 18.91
C PHE A 172 16.95 22.84 19.34
#